data_AF-A0A3S4HVN0-F1
#
_entry.id   AF-A0A3S4HVN0-F1
#
_cell.length_a   1.000
_cell.length_b   1.000
_cell.length_c   1.000
_cell.angle_alpha   90.00
_cell.angle_beta   90.00
_cell.angle_gamma   90.00
#
_symmetry.space_group_name_H-M   'P 1'
#
loop_
_entity.id
_entity.type
_entity.pdbx_description
1 polymer ?
#
loop_
_entity_poly.entity_id
_entity_poly.type
_entity_poly.pdbx_seq_one_letter_code
_entity_poly.pdbx_strand_id
1 'polypeptide(L)'
;MVATLKKSGVTQIDGNVLIDTSIFASHDKAPGWPWNDLTQCFSAPPAAAIVDRNCFSVSLYSAQKPNDLAFIRVASYYPVNDVQPGTDSTARFGRRAVLRVGCWCLAI
;
A
#
# COMPACT_ATOMS: atom_id res chain seq x y z
N MET A 1 10.06 2.75 -20.22
CA MET A 1 9.83 4.22 -20.24
C MET A 1 11.02 4.99 -19.68
N VAL A 2 11.31 4.93 -18.37
CA VAL A 2 12.46 5.66 -17.78
C VAL A 2 13.80 5.27 -18.42
N ALA A 3 14.05 3.97 -18.62
CA ALA A 3 15.25 3.49 -19.31
C ALA A 3 15.34 3.99 -20.77
N THR A 4 14.20 4.19 -21.44
CA THR A 4 14.14 4.73 -22.81
C THR A 4 14.49 6.21 -22.83
N LEU A 5 13.98 6.99 -21.87
CA LEU A 5 14.30 8.41 -21.70
C LEU A 5 15.80 8.63 -21.41
N LYS A 6 16.39 7.75 -20.60
CA LYS A 6 17.84 7.78 -20.36
C LYS A 6 18.64 7.45 -21.63
N LYS A 7 18.16 6.50 -22.45
CA LYS A 7 18.77 6.14 -23.74
C LYS A 7 18.67 7.27 -24.78
N SER A 8 17.65 8.12 -24.71
CA SER A 8 17.52 9.30 -25.58
C SER A 8 18.44 10.47 -25.18
N GLY A 9 19.39 10.25 -24.26
CA GLY A 9 20.40 11.23 -23.88
C GLY A 9 20.00 12.19 -22.77
N VAL A 10 18.80 12.05 -22.20
CA VAL A 10 18.36 12.86 -21.04
C VAL A 10 19.02 12.32 -19.78
N THR A 11 19.96 13.08 -19.22
CA THR A 11 20.70 12.75 -17.99
C THR A 11 20.23 13.55 -16.78
N GLN A 12 19.68 14.74 -17.01
CA GLN A 12 19.18 15.64 -15.98
C GLN A 12 17.90 16.33 -16.45
N ILE A 13 16.97 16.52 -15.53
CA ILE A 13 15.75 17.33 -15.73
C ILE A 13 15.95 18.58 -14.89
N ASP A 14 16.19 19.71 -15.55
CA ASP A 14 16.25 21.02 -14.90
C ASP A 14 14.85 21.66 -14.92
N GLY A 15 13.96 21.15 -14.05
CA GLY A 15 12.56 21.54 -14.01
C GLY A 15 11.68 20.57 -13.21
N ASN A 16 10.36 20.66 -13.43
CA ASN A 16 9.38 19.87 -12.71
C ASN A 16 9.06 18.55 -13.43
N VAL A 17 8.85 17.48 -12.66
CA VAL A 17 8.27 16.23 -13.16
C VAL A 17 6.77 16.31 -12.95
N LEU A 18 6.01 16.32 -14.05
CA LEU A 18 4.56 16.42 -14.01
C LEU A 18 3.94 15.02 -14.18
N ILE A 19 3.04 14.66 -13.27
CA ILE A 19 2.19 13.47 -13.39
C ILE A 19 0.85 13.95 -13.91
N ASP A 20 0.55 13.66 -15.17
CA ASP A 20 -0.70 14.07 -15.80
C ASP A 20 -1.79 13.02 -15.55
N THR A 21 -2.78 13.39 -14.72
CA THR A 21 -3.99 12.59 -14.45
C THR A 21 -5.26 13.23 -15.03
N SER A 22 -5.12 14.22 -15.93
CA SER A 22 -6.24 15.02 -16.46
C SER A 22 -7.27 14.24 -17.28
N ILE A 23 -6.96 13.00 -17.67
CA ILE A 23 -7.90 12.11 -18.36
C ILE A 23 -9.15 11.79 -17.53
N PHE A 24 -9.04 11.79 -16.20
CA PHE A 24 -10.17 11.68 -15.29
C PHE A 24 -10.34 12.96 -14.47
N ALA A 25 -11.58 13.27 -14.15
CA ALA A 25 -11.97 14.40 -13.32
C ALA A 25 -12.94 13.91 -12.23
N SER A 26 -13.00 14.64 -11.11
CA SER A 26 -13.75 14.28 -9.89
C SER A 26 -13.06 13.21 -9.03
N HIS A 27 -13.82 12.58 -8.15
CA HIS A 27 -13.33 11.59 -7.18
C HIS A 27 -13.06 10.23 -7.84
N ASP A 28 -11.92 9.63 -7.50
CA ASP A 28 -11.59 8.23 -7.88
C ASP A 28 -12.40 7.19 -7.08
N LYS A 29 -13.47 7.61 -6.39
CA LYS A 29 -14.34 6.78 -5.56
C LYS A 29 -15.78 7.05 -5.97
N ALA A 30 -16.52 6.00 -6.32
CA ALA A 30 -17.90 6.15 -6.70
C ALA A 30 -18.79 6.45 -5.47
N PRO A 31 -19.87 7.22 -5.65
CA PRO A 31 -20.85 7.43 -4.59
C PRO A 31 -21.51 6.09 -4.20
N GLY A 32 -21.71 5.89 -2.90
CA GLY A 32 -22.30 4.66 -2.36
C GLY A 32 -21.29 3.54 -2.06
N TRP A 33 -20.00 3.74 -2.33
CA TRP A 33 -18.98 2.78 -1.90
C TRP A 33 -18.86 2.73 -0.37
N PRO A 34 -18.84 1.52 0.23
CA PRO A 34 -18.63 1.35 1.65
C PRO A 34 -17.25 1.86 2.05
N TRP A 35 -17.21 2.81 2.99
CA TRP A 35 -15.96 3.44 3.44
C TRP A 35 -14.97 2.44 4.07
N ASN A 36 -15.49 1.37 4.68
CA ASN A 36 -14.73 0.31 5.34
C ASN A 36 -13.94 -0.57 4.36
N ASP A 37 -14.32 -0.60 3.09
CA ASP A 37 -13.68 -1.47 2.09
C ASP A 37 -12.67 -0.71 1.22
N LEU A 38 -12.61 0.61 1.30
CA LEU A 38 -11.70 1.46 0.51
C LEU A 38 -10.21 1.18 0.73
N THR A 39 -9.86 0.53 1.85
CA THR A 39 -8.48 0.12 2.16
C THR A 39 -8.16 -1.29 1.65
N GLN A 40 -9.17 -2.04 1.18
CA GLN A 40 -8.99 -3.36 0.63
C GLN A 40 -8.62 -3.28 -0.85
N CYS A 41 -7.70 -4.13 -1.30
CA CYS A 41 -7.19 -4.10 -2.67
C CYS A 41 -8.26 -4.33 -3.75
N PHE A 42 -9.39 -4.97 -3.43
CA PHE A 42 -10.48 -5.14 -4.40
C PHE A 42 -11.25 -3.85 -4.68
N SER A 43 -11.27 -2.92 -3.71
CA SER A 43 -11.93 -1.61 -3.81
C SER A 43 -10.91 -0.47 -3.87
N ALA A 44 -9.68 -0.78 -4.29
CA ALA A 44 -8.66 0.22 -4.54
C ALA A 44 -9.21 1.25 -5.55
N PRO A 45 -9.06 2.56 -5.31
CA PRO A 45 -9.57 3.61 -6.21
C PRO A 45 -9.05 3.42 -7.64
N PRO A 46 -9.93 3.25 -8.64
CA PRO A 46 -9.53 3.14 -10.04
C PRO A 46 -9.20 4.52 -10.62
N ALA A 47 -8.08 5.10 -10.17
CA ALA A 47 -7.61 6.42 -10.56
C ALA A 47 -6.98 6.42 -11.98
N ALA A 48 -6.67 7.60 -12.50
CA ALA A 48 -5.95 7.75 -13.78
C ALA A 48 -4.50 7.22 -13.70
N ALA A 49 -3.88 7.30 -12.52
CA ALA A 49 -2.55 6.77 -12.25
C ALA A 49 -2.68 5.48 -11.42
N ILE A 50 -2.40 4.34 -12.06
CA ILE A 50 -2.40 3.03 -11.39
C ILE A 50 -1.05 2.35 -11.62
N VAL A 51 -0.36 2.01 -10.52
CA VAL A 51 0.86 1.20 -10.53
C VAL A 51 0.59 -0.05 -9.68
N ASP A 52 0.80 -1.23 -10.25
CA ASP A 52 0.54 -2.51 -9.57
C ASP A 52 -0.85 -2.60 -8.90
N ARG A 53 -1.89 -2.15 -9.62
CA ARG A 53 -3.29 -2.12 -9.16
C ARG A 53 -3.53 -1.22 -7.94
N ASN A 54 -2.61 -0.31 -7.62
CA ASN A 54 -2.62 0.50 -6.39
C ASN A 54 -2.76 -0.37 -5.13
N CYS A 55 -2.23 -1.60 -5.18
CA CYS A 55 -2.28 -2.55 -4.07
C CYS A 55 -0.84 -2.87 -3.63
N PHE A 56 -0.62 -2.87 -2.32
CA PHE A 56 0.64 -3.27 -1.73
C PHE A 56 0.38 -4.25 -0.57
N SER A 57 1.40 -5.03 -0.23
CA SER A 57 1.31 -6.01 0.85
C SER A 57 2.12 -5.56 2.05
N VAL A 58 1.62 -5.89 3.24
CA VAL A 58 2.28 -5.62 4.52
C VAL A 58 2.30 -6.87 5.36
N SER A 59 3.39 -7.07 6.10
CA SER A 59 3.49 -8.17 7.07
C SER A 59 3.41 -7.60 8.48
N LEU A 60 2.37 -8.00 9.22
CA LEU A 60 2.19 -7.63 10.62
C LEU A 60 2.76 -8.71 11.52
N TYR A 61 3.62 -8.34 12.45
CA TYR A 61 4.20 -9.24 13.44
C TYR A 61 3.77 -8.83 14.84
N SER A 62 3.32 -9.80 15.64
CA SER A 62 3.08 -9.58 17.06
C SER A 62 4.39 -9.38 17.82
N ALA A 63 4.38 -8.52 18.82
CA ALA A 63 5.49 -8.40 19.74
C ALA A 63 5.74 -9.71 20.52
N GLN A 64 6.96 -9.88 21.02
CA GLN A 64 7.35 -11.07 21.80
C GLN A 64 6.63 -11.12 23.16
N LYS A 65 6.37 -9.97 23.78
CA LYS A 65 5.64 -9.87 25.04
C LYS A 65 4.20 -9.42 24.80
N PRO A 66 3.22 -9.98 25.53
CA PRO A 66 1.88 -9.41 25.58
C PRO A 66 1.94 -7.94 26.01
N ASN A 67 1.10 -7.10 25.39
CA ASN A 67 0.99 -5.66 25.64
C ASN A 67 2.08 -4.76 25.01
N ASP A 68 3.08 -5.35 24.36
CA ASP A 68 4.00 -4.59 23.49
C ASP A 68 3.36 -4.36 22.09
N LEU A 69 3.77 -3.28 21.44
CA LEU A 69 3.24 -2.89 20.12
C LEU A 69 3.67 -3.90 19.05
N ALA A 70 2.72 -4.32 18.22
CA ALA A 70 3.01 -5.07 17.00
C ALA A 70 3.90 -4.22 16.08
N PHE A 71 4.70 -4.85 15.23
CA PHE A 71 5.53 -4.15 14.26
C PHE A 71 5.15 -4.55 12.84
N ILE A 72 5.23 -3.59 11.93
CA ILE A 72 4.89 -3.75 10.52
C ILE A 72 6.19 -3.90 9.74
N ARG A 73 6.18 -4.77 8.73
CA ARG A 73 7.22 -4.82 7.69
C ARG A 73 6.58 -4.56 6.35
N VAL A 74 7.08 -3.53 5.69
CA VAL A 74 6.76 -3.18 4.30
C VAL A 74 8.03 -3.33 3.48
N ALA A 75 7.91 -3.76 2.22
CA ALA A 75 9.06 -3.81 1.34
C ALA A 75 9.49 -2.39 0.93
N SER A 76 10.80 -2.14 0.85
CA SER A 76 11.37 -0.80 0.63
C SER A 76 11.04 -0.16 -0.72
N TYR A 77 10.59 -0.94 -1.69
CA TYR A 77 10.20 -0.45 -3.01
C TYR A 77 8.76 0.09 -3.05
N TYR A 78 7.96 -0.15 -2.01
CA TYR A 78 6.66 0.50 -1.87
C TYR A 78 6.85 1.89 -1.25
N PRO A 79 6.50 2.99 -1.94
CA PRO A 79 6.67 4.34 -1.45
C PRO A 79 5.53 4.73 -0.49
N VAL A 80 5.29 3.90 0.52
CA VAL A 80 4.30 4.15 1.57
C VAL A 80 5.03 4.45 2.87
N ASN A 81 4.54 5.42 3.62
CA ASN A 81 5.12 5.72 4.93
C ASN A 81 4.71 4.63 5.91
N ASP A 82 5.68 4.15 6.69
CA ASP A 82 5.43 3.21 7.77
C ASP A 82 4.55 3.92 8.80
N VAL A 83 3.27 3.58 8.85
CA VAL A 83 2.41 4.00 9.95
C VAL A 83 2.90 3.19 11.15
N GLN A 84 3.88 3.73 11.86
CA GLN A 84 4.22 3.19 13.17
C GLN A 84 2.91 3.04 13.96
N PRO A 85 2.62 1.87 14.53
CA PRO A 85 1.45 1.70 15.38
C PRO A 85 1.70 2.47 16.67
N GLY A 86 1.42 3.77 16.66
CA GLY A 86 1.77 4.68 17.75
C GLY A 86 0.90 5.93 17.87
N THR A 87 0.07 6.26 16.88
CA THR A 87 -0.74 7.50 16.96
C THR A 87 -2.20 7.38 16.58
N ASP A 88 -2.70 6.24 16.07
CA ASP A 88 -4.14 6.04 15.99
C ASP A 88 -4.49 4.54 15.96
N SER A 89 -5.38 4.11 16.87
CA SER A 89 -5.85 2.73 17.05
C SER A 89 -4.81 1.72 17.60
N THR A 90 -4.89 1.47 18.91
CA THR A 90 -4.28 0.31 19.57
C THR A 90 -4.92 -0.98 19.03
N ALA A 91 -4.36 -1.54 17.96
CA ALA A 91 -4.70 -2.87 17.49
C ALA A 91 -4.10 -3.91 18.45
N ARG A 92 -4.79 -4.12 19.58
CA ARG A 92 -4.43 -5.12 20.60
C ARG A 92 -4.76 -6.52 20.04
N PHE A 93 -3.93 -7.00 19.12
CA PHE A 93 -4.10 -8.32 18.52
C PHE A 93 -3.65 -9.41 19.51
N GLY A 94 -4.63 -10.02 20.17
CA GLY A 94 -4.45 -11.28 20.90
C GLY A 94 -4.00 -12.37 19.94
N ARG A 95 -2.74 -12.82 20.12
CA ARG A 95 -2.09 -14.03 19.59
C ARG A 95 -2.63 -14.58 18.25
N ARG A 96 -1.83 -14.31 17.20
CA ARG A 96 -1.86 -14.86 15.82
C ARG A 96 -2.94 -14.27 14.89
N ALA A 97 -2.62 -13.14 14.27
CA ALA A 97 -3.16 -12.81 12.95
C ALA A 97 -1.99 -12.68 11.96
N VAL A 98 -1.59 -13.82 11.39
CA VAL A 98 -0.89 -13.81 10.11
C VAL A 98 -1.99 -13.59 9.08
N LEU A 99 -2.11 -12.38 8.52
CA LEU A 99 -2.97 -12.13 7.37
C LEU A 99 -2.29 -12.76 6.13
N ARG A 100 -2.25 -14.10 6.10
CA ARG A 100 -1.87 -14.87 4.91
C ARG A 100 -3.11 -14.96 4.04
N VAL A 101 -3.13 -14.17 2.99
CA VAL A 101 -3.96 -14.48 1.82
C VAL A 101 -3.46 -15.84 1.29
N GLY A 102 -4.25 -16.89 1.53
CA GLY A 102 -4.13 -18.20 0.90
C GLY A 102 -2.85 -18.99 1.20
N CYS A 103 -2.88 -19.85 2.22
CA CYS A 103 -2.56 -21.27 2.06
C CYS A 103 -2.85 -22.00 3.38
N TRP A 104 -4.03 -22.60 3.47
CA TRP A 104 -4.22 -23.75 4.36
C TRP A 104 -3.45 -24.92 3.74
N CYS A 105 -2.39 -25.38 4.39
CA CYS A 105 -2.06 -26.81 4.34
C CYS A 105 -1.27 -27.22 5.58
N LEU A 106 -2.02 -27.88 6.46
CA LEU A 106 -1.70 -28.97 7.39
C LEU A 106 -0.23 -29.23 7.75
N ALA A 107 0.00 -29.21 9.07
CA ALA A 107 1.08 -29.91 9.73
C ALA A 107 0.94 -31.44 9.59
N ILE A 108 2.07 -32.12 9.41
CA ILE A 108 2.38 -33.42 10.03
C ILE A 108 3.56 -33.15 10.96
#